data_AF-A0A0G1GXB5-F1
#
_entry.id   AF-A0A0G1GXB5-F1
#
_cell.length_a   1.000
_cell.length_b   1.000
_cell.length_c   1.000
_cell.angle_alpha   90.00
_cell.angle_beta   90.00
_cell.angle_gamma   90.00
#
_symmetry.space_group_name_H-M   'P 1'
#
loop_
_entity.id
_entity.type
_entity.pdbx_description
1 polymer ?
#
loop_
_entity_poly.entity_id
_entity_poly.type
_entity_poly.pdbx_seq_one_letter_code
_entity_poly.pdbx_strand_id
1 'polypeptide(L)'
;MVKKHITLDVLAGMVKRGFDELGGRMDKFDSMMDKFDSRMEKFEARLAHIDQRISHLDARAAMIEKDVAEIRKNIVYRDEFIDILSRLSYVERKLGIKQVK
;
A
#
# COMPACT_ATOMS: atom_id res chain seq x y z
N MET A 1 -65.91 -20.25 24.24
CA MET A 1 -64.69 -20.13 23.39
C MET A 1 -64.79 -21.16 22.28
N VAL A 2 -64.95 -20.74 21.03
CA VAL A 2 -64.91 -21.68 19.89
C VAL A 2 -63.46 -22.10 19.67
N LYS A 3 -63.14 -23.39 19.89
CA LYS A 3 -61.81 -23.92 19.54
C LYS A 3 -61.71 -23.94 18.02
N LYS A 4 -60.77 -23.17 17.46
CA LYS A 4 -60.48 -23.18 16.02
C LYS A 4 -60.00 -24.59 15.65
N HIS A 5 -60.78 -25.32 14.86
CA HIS A 5 -60.38 -26.66 14.40
C HIS A 5 -59.42 -26.50 13.22
N ILE A 6 -58.15 -26.86 13.43
CA ILE A 6 -57.12 -26.85 12.37
C ILE A 6 -57.13 -28.24 11.74
N THR A 7 -57.44 -28.31 10.44
CA THR A 7 -57.34 -29.55 9.67
C THR A 7 -55.89 -29.78 9.23
N LEU A 8 -55.54 -31.03 8.92
CA LEU A 8 -54.21 -31.40 8.41
C LEU A 8 -53.84 -30.62 7.15
N ASP A 9 -54.80 -30.35 6.26
CA ASP A 9 -54.58 -29.57 5.04
C ASP A 9 -54.15 -28.12 5.33
N VAL A 10 -54.76 -27.51 6.36
CA VAL A 10 -54.40 -26.15 6.79
C VAL A 10 -52.97 -26.14 7.33
N LEU A 11 -52.61 -27.14 8.13
CA LEU A 11 -51.24 -27.27 8.65
C LEU A 11 -50.23 -27.51 7.52
N ALA A 12 -50.53 -28.41 6.58
CA ALA A 12 -49.67 -28.67 5.43
C ALA A 12 -49.46 -27.41 4.57
N GLY A 13 -50.51 -26.62 4.35
CA GLY A 13 -50.41 -25.33 3.65
C GLY A 13 -49.57 -24.29 4.41
N MET A 14 -49.67 -24.25 5.74
CA MET A 14 -48.82 -23.39 6.58
C MET A 14 -47.35 -23.80 6.50
N VAL A 15 -47.06 -25.09 6.61
CA VAL A 15 -45.70 -25.65 6.52
C VAL A 15 -45.09 -25.37 5.15
N LYS A 16 -45.83 -25.63 4.06
CA LYS A 16 -45.37 -25.34 2.69
C LYS A 16 -44.96 -23.87 2.54
N ARG A 17 -45.81 -22.93 2.98
CA ARG A 17 -45.49 -21.49 2.92
C ARG A 17 -44.21 -21.14 3.72
N GLY A 18 -44.02 -21.76 4.88
CA GLY A 18 -42.80 -21.58 5.67
C GLY A 18 -41.55 -22.06 4.94
N PHE A 19 -41.62 -23.20 4.26
CA PHE A 19 -40.53 -23.72 3.43
C PHE A 19 -40.28 -22.86 2.18
N ASP A 20 -41.33 -22.38 1.52
CA ASP A 20 -41.21 -21.48 0.37
C ASP A 20 -40.52 -20.15 0.78
N GLU A 21 -40.90 -19.59 1.94
CA GLU A 21 -40.25 -18.40 2.48
C GLU A 21 -38.79 -18.65 2.85
N LEU A 22 -38.49 -19.79 3.48
CA LEU A 22 -37.12 -20.18 3.83
C LEU A 22 -36.26 -20.33 2.56
N GLY A 23 -36.78 -20.97 1.51
CA GLY A 23 -36.10 -21.12 0.22
C GLY A 23 -35.76 -19.75 -0.38
N GLY A 24 -36.73 -18.83 -0.43
CA GLY A 24 -36.47 -17.48 -0.93
C GLY A 24 -35.48 -16.66 -0.08
N ARG A 25 -35.33 -16.96 1.21
CA ARG A 25 -34.28 -16.36 2.05
C ARG A 25 -32.91 -16.98 1.75
N MET A 26 -32.84 -18.28 1.50
CA MET A 26 -31.60 -18.97 1.12
C MET A 26 -31.09 -18.49 -0.25
N ASP A 27 -31.95 -18.37 -1.26
CA ASP A 27 -31.55 -17.85 -2.57
C ASP A 27 -30.95 -16.43 -2.48
N LYS A 28 -31.51 -15.59 -1.60
CA LYS A 28 -30.97 -14.25 -1.32
C LYS A 28 -29.64 -14.30 -0.60
N PHE A 29 -29.47 -15.23 0.33
CA PHE A 29 -28.22 -15.43 1.06
C PHE A 29 -27.11 -15.86 0.10
N ASP A 30 -27.38 -16.84 -0.77
CA ASP A 30 -26.43 -17.31 -1.78
C ASP A 30 -25.99 -16.17 -2.71
N SER A 31 -26.95 -15.36 -3.20
CA SER A 31 -26.62 -14.18 -4.01
C SER A 31 -25.78 -13.13 -3.26
N MET A 32 -25.93 -13.00 -1.94
CA MET A 32 -25.07 -12.12 -1.15
C MET A 32 -23.67 -12.70 -0.99
N MET A 33 -23.55 -14.03 -0.82
CA MET A 33 -22.26 -14.71 -0.73
C MET A 33 -21.48 -14.60 -2.04
N ASP A 34 -22.11 -14.80 -3.19
CA ASP A 34 -21.46 -14.62 -4.50
C ASP A 34 -20.89 -13.20 -4.68
N LYS A 35 -21.65 -12.19 -4.24
CA LYS A 35 -21.22 -10.78 -4.26
C LYS A 35 -20.08 -10.52 -3.27
N PHE A 36 -20.10 -11.20 -2.13
CA PHE A 36 -19.04 -11.09 -1.13
C PHE A 36 -17.74 -11.67 -1.67
N ASP A 37 -17.78 -12.86 -2.25
CA ASP A 37 -16.62 -13.52 -2.86
C ASP A 37 -16.01 -12.67 -3.98
N SER A 38 -16.86 -12.14 -4.87
CA SER A 38 -16.44 -11.21 -5.92
C SER A 38 -15.77 -9.93 -5.39
N ARG A 39 -16.16 -9.47 -4.19
CA ARG A 39 -15.54 -8.31 -3.54
C ARG A 39 -14.21 -8.69 -2.89
N MET A 40 -14.11 -9.90 -2.34
CA MET A 40 -12.87 -10.40 -1.75
C MET A 40 -11.79 -10.63 -2.80
N GLU A 41 -12.11 -11.21 -3.95
CA GLU A 41 -11.16 -11.34 -5.07
C GLU A 41 -10.60 -9.98 -5.52
N LYS A 42 -11.46 -8.96 -5.64
CA LYS A 42 -11.03 -7.59 -5.97
C LYS A 42 -10.17 -6.97 -4.87
N PHE A 43 -10.44 -7.30 -3.62
CA PHE A 43 -9.67 -6.81 -2.48
C PHE A 43 -8.27 -7.44 -2.47
N GLU A 44 -8.16 -8.75 -2.67
CA GLU A 44 -6.89 -9.47 -2.80
C GLU A 44 -6.05 -8.94 -3.96
N ALA A 45 -6.66 -8.70 -5.13
CA ALA A 45 -5.96 -8.12 -6.28
C ALA A 45 -5.39 -6.71 -5.97
N ARG A 46 -6.12 -5.89 -5.19
CA ARG A 46 -5.64 -4.57 -4.76
C ARG A 46 -4.49 -4.69 -3.77
N LEU A 47 -4.54 -5.64 -2.83
CA LEU A 47 -3.45 -5.89 -1.89
C LEU A 47 -2.18 -6.33 -2.61
N ALA A 48 -2.28 -7.27 -3.56
CA ALA A 48 -1.14 -7.72 -4.35
C ALA A 48 -0.48 -6.55 -5.13
N HIS A 49 -1.27 -5.64 -5.68
CA HIS A 49 -0.74 -4.45 -6.35
C HIS A 49 -0.08 -3.46 -5.36
N ILE A 50 -0.59 -3.34 -4.12
CA ILE A 50 0.05 -2.54 -3.07
C ILE A 50 1.40 -3.13 -2.69
N ASP A 51 1.49 -4.46 -2.50
CA ASP A 51 2.73 -5.14 -2.16
C ASP A 51 3.81 -4.94 -3.24
N GLN A 52 3.42 -5.02 -4.52
CA GLN A 52 4.33 -4.71 -5.63
C GLN A 52 4.85 -3.28 -5.59
N ARG A 53 3.99 -2.31 -5.28
CA ARG A 53 4.38 -0.89 -5.18
C ARG A 53 5.31 -0.64 -4.00
N ILE A 54 5.05 -1.26 -2.86
CA ILE A 54 5.93 -1.18 -1.67
C ILE A 54 7.30 -1.77 -2.00
N SER A 55 7.34 -2.96 -2.60
CA SER A 55 8.60 -3.58 -3.02
C SER A 55 9.42 -2.69 -3.97
N HIS A 56 8.75 -2.01 -4.91
CA HIS A 56 9.42 -1.05 -5.80
C HIS A 56 9.93 0.19 -5.07
N LEU A 57 9.19 0.71 -4.09
CA LEU A 57 9.62 1.84 -3.26
C LEU A 57 10.83 1.47 -2.40
N ASP A 58 10.84 0.28 -1.80
CA ASP A 58 11.97 -0.21 -1.00
C ASP A 58 13.26 -0.30 -1.84
N ALA A 59 13.15 -0.84 -3.06
CA ALA A 59 14.28 -0.89 -3.99
C ALA A 59 14.81 0.51 -4.34
N ARG A 60 13.93 1.48 -4.58
CA ARG A 60 14.31 2.86 -4.86
C ARG A 60 14.95 3.54 -3.65
N ALA A 61 14.43 3.29 -2.44
CA ALA A 61 14.99 3.83 -1.20
C ALA A 61 16.41 3.29 -0.99
N ALA A 62 16.64 1.98 -1.18
CA ALA A 62 17.95 1.37 -1.08
C ALA A 62 18.97 1.96 -2.09
N MET A 63 18.53 2.25 -3.32
CA MET A 63 19.38 2.94 -4.30
C MET A 63 19.74 4.35 -3.85
N ILE A 64 18.76 5.13 -3.35
CA ILE A 64 18.99 6.48 -2.84
C ILE A 64 19.95 6.46 -1.65
N GLU A 65 19.80 5.51 -0.73
CA GLU A 65 20.71 5.34 0.41
C GLU A 65 22.15 5.10 -0.05
N LYS A 66 22.33 4.24 -1.06
CA LYS A 66 23.64 3.98 -1.67
C LYS A 66 24.22 5.25 -2.31
N ASP A 67 23.44 5.95 -3.12
CA ASP A 67 23.89 7.17 -3.81
C ASP A 67 24.27 8.26 -2.79
N VAL A 68 23.47 8.43 -1.73
CA VAL A 68 23.76 9.36 -0.64
C VAL A 68 25.04 8.97 0.11
N ALA A 69 25.28 7.68 0.35
CA ALA A 69 26.51 7.21 0.97
C ALA A 69 27.73 7.50 0.09
N GLU A 70 27.63 7.31 -1.23
CA GLU A 70 28.69 7.63 -2.17
C GLU A 70 28.99 9.14 -2.23
N ILE A 71 27.94 9.97 -2.29
CA ILE A 71 28.08 11.43 -2.23
C ILE A 71 28.79 11.84 -0.94
N ARG A 72 28.37 11.31 0.22
CA ARG A 72 29.00 11.63 1.51
C ARG A 72 30.48 11.25 1.55
N LYS A 73 30.89 10.16 0.89
CA LYS A 73 32.29 9.73 0.83
C LYS A 73 33.16 10.69 0.01
N ASN A 74 32.59 11.33 -1.02
CA ASN A 74 33.32 12.14 -1.98
C ASN A 74 33.15 13.66 -1.77
N ILE A 75 32.31 14.08 -0.83
CA ILE A 75 32.17 15.50 -0.47
C ILE A 75 33.45 15.97 0.22
N VAL A 76 34.01 17.08 -0.30
CA VAL A 76 35.02 17.89 0.38
C VAL A 76 34.28 18.99 1.12
N TYR A 77 34.58 19.17 2.41
CA TYR A 77 33.92 20.20 3.20
C TYR A 77 34.43 21.59 2.82
N ARG A 78 33.56 22.60 2.96
CA ARG A 78 33.89 23.99 2.63
C ARG A 78 35.15 24.47 3.36
N ASP A 79 35.34 24.04 4.60
CA ASP A 79 36.49 24.44 5.41
C ASP A 79 37.81 23.86 4.88
N GLU A 80 37.80 22.61 4.38
CA GLU A 80 38.97 22.00 3.74
C GLU A 80 39.33 22.74 2.44
N PHE A 81 38.31 23.16 1.68
CA PHE A 81 38.53 23.97 0.48
C PHE A 81 39.09 25.36 0.82
N ILE A 82 38.60 26.00 1.88
CA ILE A 82 39.12 27.29 2.36
C ILE A 82 40.58 27.16 2.83
N ASP A 83 40.94 26.09 3.53
CA ASP A 83 42.34 25.82 3.91
C ASP A 83 43.24 25.70 2.68
N ILE A 84 42.83 24.90 1.69
CA ILE A 84 43.57 24.72 0.43
C ILE A 84 43.73 26.05 -0.31
N LEU A 85 42.68 26.86 -0.42
CA LEU A 85 42.76 28.20 -1.05
C LEU A 85 43.73 29.12 -0.32
N SER A 86 43.72 29.09 1.01
CA SER A 86 44.63 29.90 1.84
C SER A 86 46.09 29.49 1.61
N ARG A 87 46.35 28.18 1.50
CA ARG A 87 47.67 27.62 1.19
C ARG A 87 48.09 27.91 -0.25
N LEU A 88 47.18 27.85 -1.21
CA LEU A 88 47.43 28.19 -2.61
C LEU A 88 47.83 29.67 -2.73
N SER A 89 47.08 30.57 -2.10
CA SER A 89 47.40 32.00 -2.09
C SER A 89 48.77 32.30 -1.46
N TYR A 90 49.18 31.52 -0.46
CA TYR A 90 50.53 31.61 0.08
C TYR A 90 51.60 31.18 -0.94
N VAL A 91 51.41 30.06 -1.62
CA VAL A 91 52.34 29.55 -2.65
C VAL A 91 52.45 30.50 -3.84
N GLU A 92 51.31 30.99 -4.36
CA GLU A 92 51.26 31.92 -5.48
C GLU A 92 52.06 33.20 -5.19
N ARG A 93 51.91 33.76 -3.98
CA ARG A 93 52.69 34.93 -3.54
C ARG A 93 54.19 34.62 -3.48
N LYS A 94 54.58 33.43 -3.00
CA LYS A 94 55.99 33.02 -2.94
C LYS A 94 56.62 32.82 -4.31
N LEU A 95 55.83 32.39 -5.30
CA LEU A 95 56.30 32.16 -6.68
C LEU A 95 56.14 33.39 -7.58
N GLY A 96 55.58 34.50 -7.08
CA GLY A 96 55.36 35.72 -7.86
C GLY A 96 54.26 35.59 -8.92
N ILE A 97 53.34 34.63 -8.77
CA ILE A 97 52.22 34.43 -9.70
C ILE A 97 51.16 35.50 -9.42
N LYS A 98 50.64 36.16 -10.47
CA LYS A 98 49.53 37.11 -10.35
C LYS A 98 48.25 36.37 -9.97
N GLN A 99 47.63 36.79 -8.87
CA GLN A 99 46.33 36.29 -8.44
C GLN A 99 45.25 36.71 -9.47
N VAL A 100 44.47 35.75 -9.96
CA VAL A 100 43.26 36.05 -10.73
C VAL A 100 42.17 36.40 -9.71
N LYS A 101 41.57 37.59 -9.85
CA LYS A 101 40.42 38.01 -9.02
C LYS A 101 39.17 37.26 -9.39
#